data_AF-A0A9E3FZE7-F1
#
_entry.id   AF-A0A9E3FZE7-F1
#
_cell.length_a   1.000
_cell.length_b   1.000
_cell.length_c   1.000
_cell.angle_alpha   90.00
_cell.angle_beta   90.00
_cell.angle_gamma   90.00
#
_symmetry.space_group_name_H-M   'P 1'
#
loop_
_entity.id
_entity.type
_entity.pdbx_description
1 polymer ?
#
loop_
_entity_poly.entity_id
_entity_poly.type
_entity_poly.pdbx_seq_one_letter_code
_entity_poly.pdbx_strand_id
1 'polypeptide(L)' 'MTREDDLNELAADLQAAIAKARALNLPTSAYILSMALVEVSQALEAAEPDREGDKLN' A
#
# COMPACT_ATOMS: atom_id res chain seq x y z
N MET A 1 0.18 -17.95 1.74
CA MET A 1 0.45 -16.52 1.91
C MET A 1 1.57 -16.18 0.95
N THR A 2 1.26 -15.33 -0.02
CA THR A 2 2.22 -14.79 -0.98
C THR A 2 2.73 -13.44 -0.47
N ARG A 3 3.87 -12.95 -1.01
CA ARG A 3 4.34 -11.60 -0.71
C ARG A 3 3.28 -10.53 -1.04
N GLU A 4 2.47 -10.77 -2.07
CA GLU A 4 1.37 -9.89 -2.46
C GLU A 4 0.24 -9.91 -1.41
N ASP A 5 -0.09 -11.08 -0.85
CA ASP A 5 -1.06 -11.19 0.26
C ASP A 5 -0.58 -10.38 1.47
N ASP A 6 0.70 -10.52 1.84
CA ASP A 6 1.31 -9.80 2.98
C ASP A 6 1.29 -8.27 2.76
N LEU A 7 1.59 -7.82 1.54
CA LEU A 7 1.56 -6.39 1.19
C LEU A 7 0.13 -5.83 1.18
N ASN A 8 -0.85 -6.60 0.72
CA ASN A 8 -2.26 -6.19 0.77
C ASN A 8 -2.78 -6.10 2.20
N GLU A 9 -2.42 -7.05 3.06
CA GLU A 9 -2.74 -7.00 4.49
C GLU A 9 -2.12 -5.76 5.15
N LEU A 10 -0.82 -5.52 4.91
CA LEU A 10 -0.13 -4.34 5.43
C LEU A 10 -0.75 -3.02 4.93
N ALA A 11 -1.18 -2.95 3.68
CA ALA A 11 -1.87 -1.79 3.13
C ALA A 11 -3.20 -1.53 3.86
N ALA A 12 -3.98 -2.57 4.14
CA ALA A 12 -5.24 -2.46 4.88
C ALA A 12 -5.01 -1.98 6.33
N ASP A 13 -4.00 -2.52 7.01
CA ASP A 13 -3.62 -2.11 8.36
C ASP A 13 -3.17 -0.64 8.42
N LEU A 14 -2.36 -0.20 7.45
CA LEU A 14 -1.92 1.18 7.34
C LEU A 14 -3.10 2.13 7.11
N GLN A 15 -4.06 1.77 6.26
CA GLN A 15 -5.28 2.57 6.06
C GLN A 15 -6.08 2.72 7.36
N ALA A 16 -6.28 1.62 8.10
CA ALA A 16 -6.97 1.65 9.39
C ALA A 16 -6.22 2.53 10.42
N ALA A 17 -4.88 2.43 10.47
CA ALA A 17 -4.04 3.23 11.34
C ALA A 17 -4.10 4.72 10.99
N ILE A 18 -4.09 5.09 9.70
CA ILE A 18 -4.24 6.48 9.23
C ILE A 18 -5.58 7.05 9.69
N ALA A 19 -6.68 6.30 9.50
CA ALA A 19 -8.01 6.73 9.93
C ALA A 19 -8.06 6.99 11.45
N LYS A 20 -7.46 6.09 12.24
CA LYS A 20 -7.37 6.23 13.70
C LYS A 20 -6.49 7.43 14.12
N ALA A 21 -5.34 7.63 13.47
CA ALA A 21 -4.46 8.77 13.74
C ALA A 21 -5.16 10.12 13.44
N ARG A 22 -5.93 10.19 12.35
CA ARG A 22 -6.75 11.36 12.01
C ARG A 22 -7.84 11.60 13.07
N ALA A 23 -8.55 10.55 13.50
CA ALA A 23 -9.57 10.66 14.55
C ALA A 23 -9.01 11.14 15.90
N LEU A 24 -7.74 10.82 16.19
CA LEU A 24 -7.04 11.24 17.41
C LEU A 24 -6.36 12.61 17.29
N ASN A 25 -6.54 13.36 16.19
CA ASN A 25 -5.83 14.62 15.92
C ASN A 25 -4.30 14.49 16.00
N LEU A 26 -3.74 13.40 15.46
CA LEU A 26 -2.30 13.16 15.36
C LEU A 26 -1.80 13.39 13.92
N PRO A 27 -1.67 14.66 13.46
CA PRO A 27 -1.38 14.96 12.06
C PRO A 27 -0.03 14.42 11.58
N THR A 28 1.01 14.51 12.42
CA THR A 28 2.35 13.99 12.09
C THR A 28 2.33 12.47 11.92
N SER A 29 1.63 11.75 12.81
CA SER A 29 1.49 10.29 12.69
C SER A 29 0.72 9.90 11.43
N ALA A 30 -0.39 10.58 11.14
CA ALA A 30 -1.16 10.34 9.92
C ALA A 30 -0.33 10.57 8.65
N TYR A 31 0.53 11.60 8.64
CA TYR A 31 1.47 11.86 7.54
C TYR A 31 2.48 10.73 7.35
N ILE A 32 3.17 10.31 8.42
CA ILE A 32 4.17 9.22 8.36
C ILE A 32 3.52 7.91 7.88
N LEU A 33 2.35 7.56 8.42
CA LEU A 33 1.62 6.37 8.01
C LEU A 33 1.17 6.44 6.55
N SER A 34 0.79 7.63 6.06
CA SER A 34 0.45 7.83 4.65
C SER A 34 1.66 7.63 3.74
N MET A 35 2.86 8.06 4.15
CA MET A 35 4.09 7.78 3.41
C MET A 35 4.39 6.27 3.34
N ALA A 36 4.25 5.57 4.47
CA ALA A 36 4.43 4.12 4.50
C ALA A 36 3.43 3.40 3.57
N LEU A 37 2.17 3.86 3.52
CA LEU A 37 1.17 3.31 2.60
C LEU A 37 1.57 3.51 1.13
N VAL A 38 2.14 4.67 0.78
CA VAL A 38 2.63 4.92 -0.59
C VAL A 38 3.75 3.94 -0.97
N GLU A 39 4.71 3.70 -0.09
CA GLU A 39 5.79 2.72 -0.32
C GLU A 39 5.23 1.31 -0.53
N VAL A 40 4.24 0.90 0.27
CA VAL A 40 3.59 -0.42 0.12
C VAL A 40 2.82 -0.52 -1.19
N SER A 41 2.09 0.53 -1.59
CA SER A 41 1.39 0.56 -2.89
C SER A 41 2.36 0.45 -4.07
N GLN A 42 3.50 1.14 -4.02
CA GLN A 42 4.54 1.02 -5.06
C GLN A 42 5.13 -0.40 -5.10
N ALA A 43 5.30 -1.04 -3.95
CA ALA A 43 5.77 -2.42 -3.89
C ALA A 43 4.76 -3.42 -4.46
N LEU A 44 3.45 -3.16 -4.31
CA LEU A 44 2.37 -3.94 -4.95
C LEU A 44 2.37 -3.75 -6.46
N GLU A 45 2.46 -2.51 -6.95
CA GLU A 45 2.52 -2.22 -8.40
C GLU A 45 3.73 -2.88 -9.06
N ALA A 46 4.90 -2.86 -8.40
CA ALA A 46 6.10 -3.53 -8.91
C ALA A 46 6.02 -5.07 -8.86
N ALA A 47 5.07 -5.63 -8.12
CA ALA A 47 4.85 -7.07 -8.03
C ALA A 47 3.94 -7.61 -9.16
N GLU A 48 3.20 -6.74 -9.86
CA GLU A 48 2.47 -7.14 -11.06
C GLU A 48 3.44 -7.25 -12.25
N PRO A 49 3.71 -8.46 -12.79
CA PRO A 49 4.51 -8.58 -14.00
C PRO A 49 3.72 -7.99 -15.18
N ASP A 50 4.39 -7.13 -15.97
CA ASP A 50 3.94 -6.56 -17.24
C ASP A 50 2.91 -7.45 -17.96
N ARG A 51 1.62 -7.08 -17.86
CA ARG A 51 0.60 -7.48 -18.85
C ARG A 51 0.58 -6.48 -20.00
N GLU A 52 1.74 -6.18 -20.58
CA GLU A 52 1.81 -5.40 -21.81
C GLU A 52 2.90 -5.98 -22.73
N GLY A 53 2.53 -7.01 -23.49
CA GLY A 53 3.49 -7.65 -24.40
C GLY A 53 3.01 -8.79 -25.30
N ASP A 54 1.76 -9.24 -25.27
CA ASP A 54 1.27 -10.31 -26.16
C ASP A 54 0.07 -9.86 -27.00
N LYS A 55 0.33 -8.97 -27.97
CA LYS A 55 -0.61 -8.64 -29.07
C LYS A 55 0.09 -8.44 -30.41
N LEU A 56 1.21 -9.10 -30.66
CA LEU A 56 1.80 -9.17 -31.99
C LEU A 56 2.42 -10.55 -32.22
N ASN A 57 1.59 -11.50 -32.64
CA ASN A 57 1.93 -12.59 -33.58
C ASN A 57 0.63 -13.12 -34.21
#